data_AF-A0A4Q3F9P6-F1
#
_entry.id   AF-A0A4Q3F9P6-F1
#
_cell.length_a   1.000
_cell.length_b   1.000
_cell.length_c   1.000
_cell.angle_alpha   90.00
_cell.angle_beta   90.00
_cell.angle_gamma   90.00
#
_symmetry.space_group_name_H-M   'P 1'
#
loop_
_entity.id
_entity.type
_entity.pdbx_description
1 polymer ?
#
loop_
_entity_poly.entity_id
_entity_poly.type
_entity_poly.pdbx_seq_one_letter_code
_entity_poly.pdbx_strand_id
1 'polypeptide(L)'
;MPITANWSYPTAVKLGAGRIGELADHCKALGMKRPLLVTDRGLASMAITAKALDILEAGGFGRAIFADVDPNPNERNLDDGVRAFKAGGHDGVVAFGGGSGLDLGKCVAFMAGQTRPVWDFEDVDDWWTRASIEGIAPIV
;
A
#
# COMPACT_ATOMS: atom_id res chain seq x y z
N MET A 1 34.27 22.50 0.89
CA MET A 1 33.11 23.41 0.73
C MET A 1 32.05 23.00 1.74
N PRO A 2 31.40 23.95 2.45
CA PRO A 2 30.22 23.62 3.24
C PRO A 2 29.05 23.29 2.29
N ILE A 3 28.37 22.18 2.54
CA ILE A 3 27.15 21.80 1.81
C ILE A 3 25.99 22.63 2.37
N THR A 4 25.30 23.34 1.49
CA THR A 4 24.01 23.99 1.77
C THR A 4 22.95 23.28 0.93
N ALA A 5 22.00 22.60 1.58
CA ALA A 5 20.96 21.83 0.90
C ALA A 5 19.61 21.94 1.62
N ASN A 6 18.53 21.93 0.84
CA ASN A 6 17.17 21.77 1.34
C ASN A 6 16.83 20.27 1.33
N TRP A 7 16.30 19.76 2.44
CA TRP A 7 15.84 18.37 2.54
C TRP A 7 14.37 18.36 2.96
N SER A 8 13.55 17.61 2.24
CA SER A 8 12.13 17.43 2.55
C SER A 8 11.77 15.96 2.45
N TYR A 9 10.93 15.50 3.37
CA TYR A 9 10.26 14.20 3.27
C TYR A 9 8.77 14.50 3.09
N PRO A 10 8.23 14.42 1.87
CA PRO A 10 6.88 14.89 1.58
C PRO A 10 5.80 14.04 2.26
N THR A 11 6.14 12.83 2.66
CA THR A 11 5.22 11.90 3.32
C THR A 11 5.00 12.27 4.79
N ALA A 12 3.74 12.49 5.18
CA ALA A 12 3.38 12.73 6.57
C ALA A 12 3.58 11.47 7.42
N VAL A 13 4.40 11.55 8.48
CA VAL A 13 4.66 10.44 9.39
C VAL A 13 3.86 10.62 10.69
N LYS A 14 3.12 9.59 11.08
CA LYS A 14 2.33 9.55 12.31
C LYS A 14 2.94 8.54 13.27
N LEU A 15 3.57 9.03 14.34
CA LEU A 15 4.34 8.21 15.27
C LEU A 15 3.82 8.37 16.72
N GLY A 16 3.78 7.25 17.45
CA GLY A 16 3.39 7.22 18.87
C GLY A 16 2.43 6.09 19.20
N ALA A 17 2.34 5.74 20.49
CA ALA A 17 1.38 4.76 20.96
C ALA A 17 -0.05 5.23 20.67
N GLY A 18 -0.92 4.30 20.24
CA GLY A 18 -2.33 4.59 19.95
C GLY A 18 -2.62 5.16 18.56
N ARG A 19 -1.61 5.65 17.82
CA ARG A 19 -1.76 6.25 16.48
C ARG A 19 -2.42 5.34 15.43
N ILE A 20 -2.35 4.02 15.60
CA ILE A 20 -3.06 3.07 14.73
C ILE A 20 -4.57 3.29 14.71
N GLY A 21 -5.15 3.88 15.79
CA GLY A 21 -6.57 4.22 15.86
C GLY A 21 -7.03 5.24 14.82
N GLU A 22 -6.11 5.97 14.20
CA GLU A 22 -6.39 6.99 13.18
C GLU A 22 -6.33 6.43 11.74
N LEU A 23 -6.10 5.12 11.59
CA LEU A 23 -5.97 4.46 10.29
C LEU A 23 -7.18 4.72 9.38
N ALA A 24 -8.40 4.60 9.91
CA ALA A 24 -9.62 4.85 9.16
C ALA A 24 -9.74 6.32 8.69
N ASP A 25 -9.36 7.27 9.54
CA ASP A 25 -9.36 8.70 9.20
C ASP A 25 -8.38 9.02 8.07
N HIS A 26 -7.22 8.35 8.05
CA HIS A 26 -6.24 8.50 6.97
C HIS A 26 -6.72 7.90 5.65
N CYS A 27 -7.37 6.74 5.67
CA CYS A 27 -8.02 6.19 4.47
C CYS A 27 -9.09 7.15 3.93
N LYS A 28 -9.90 7.72 4.82
CA LYS A 28 -10.94 8.70 4.48
C LYS A 28 -10.36 9.99 3.89
N ALA A 29 -9.27 10.50 4.46
CA ALA A 29 -8.61 11.72 3.99
C ALA A 29 -8.04 11.57 2.56
N LEU A 30 -7.67 10.34 2.18
CA LEU A 30 -7.24 10.00 0.83
C LEU A 30 -8.40 9.64 -0.13
N GLY A 31 -9.65 9.73 0.34
CA GLY A 31 -10.84 9.49 -0.47
C GLY A 31 -11.13 8.00 -0.76
N MET A 32 -10.48 7.07 -0.06
CA MET A 32 -10.74 5.64 -0.20
C MET A 32 -12.18 5.32 0.23
N LYS A 33 -12.75 4.25 -0.33
CA LYS A 33 -14.05 3.69 0.08
C LYS A 33 -13.98 2.18 0.32
N ARG A 34 -13.04 1.49 -0.33
CA ARG A 34 -12.87 0.04 -0.24
C ARG A 34 -11.38 -0.32 -0.30
N PRO A 35 -10.58 0.06 0.70
CA PRO A 35 -9.17 -0.30 0.75
C PRO A 35 -8.96 -1.83 0.82
N LEU A 36 -7.84 -2.29 0.25
CA LEU A 36 -7.30 -3.63 0.46
C LEU A 36 -6.12 -3.54 1.43
N LEU A 37 -6.20 -4.25 2.57
CA LEU A 37 -5.05 -4.39 3.46
C LEU A 37 -4.08 -5.44 2.87
N VAL A 38 -2.83 -5.07 2.64
CA VAL A 38 -1.78 -5.94 2.09
C VAL A 38 -0.75 -6.25 3.18
N THR A 39 -0.53 -7.53 3.49
CA THR A 39 0.38 -7.95 4.57
C THR A 39 0.96 -9.35 4.34
N ASP A 40 1.94 -9.75 5.14
CA ASP A 40 2.54 -11.09 5.11
C ASP A 40 1.75 -12.12 5.92
N ARG A 41 1.98 -13.40 5.59
CA ARG A 41 1.27 -14.54 6.21
C ARG A 41 1.51 -14.62 7.72
N GLY A 42 2.67 -14.16 8.19
CA GLY A 42 3.03 -14.18 9.61
C GLY A 42 2.20 -13.17 10.41
N LEU A 43 2.02 -11.96 9.87
CA LEU A 43 1.19 -10.91 10.48
C LEU A 43 -0.31 -11.17 10.32
N ALA A 44 -0.74 -11.86 9.27
CA ALA A 44 -2.16 -12.02 8.93
C ALA A 44 -3.03 -12.52 10.10
N SER A 45 -2.51 -13.46 10.91
CA SER A 45 -3.22 -14.03 12.06
C SER A 45 -2.94 -13.32 13.39
N MET A 46 -2.13 -12.26 13.40
CA MET A 46 -1.77 -11.55 14.63
C MET A 46 -2.84 -10.56 15.07
N ALA A 47 -2.91 -10.34 16.39
CA ALA A 47 -3.84 -9.39 16.99
C ALA A 47 -3.69 -7.96 16.45
N ILE A 48 -2.48 -7.56 16.04
CA ILE A 48 -2.25 -6.22 15.47
C ILE A 48 -2.97 -6.03 14.13
N THR A 49 -2.98 -7.05 13.28
CA THR A 49 -3.69 -7.05 11.99
C THR A 49 -5.20 -7.14 12.19
N ALA A 50 -5.64 -7.99 13.13
CA ALA A 50 -7.06 -8.06 13.51
C ALA A 50 -7.57 -6.69 13.97
N LYS A 51 -6.80 -5.99 14.82
CA LYS A 51 -7.11 -4.63 15.29
C LYS A 51 -7.15 -3.62 14.13
N ALA A 52 -6.23 -3.69 13.17
CA ALA A 52 -6.25 -2.81 12.01
C ALA A 52 -7.52 -3.02 11.17
N LEU A 53 -7.91 -4.28 10.95
CA LEU A 53 -9.16 -4.62 10.25
C LEU A 53 -10.41 -4.17 11.03
N ASP A 54 -10.42 -4.30 12.36
CA ASP A 54 -11.52 -3.80 13.21
C ASP A 54 -11.69 -2.28 13.05
N ILE A 55 -10.58 -1.54 13.02
CA ILE A 55 -10.58 -0.07 12.83
C ILE A 55 -11.11 0.30 11.45
N LEU A 56 -10.67 -0.40 10.39
CA LEU A 56 -11.16 -0.18 9.03
C LEU A 56 -12.66 -0.49 8.92
N GLU A 57 -13.13 -1.59 9.52
CA GLU A 57 -14.54 -1.97 9.54
C GLU A 57 -15.40 -0.94 10.28
N ALA A 58 -14.97 -0.50 11.46
CA ALA A 58 -15.64 0.56 12.21
C ALA A 58 -15.68 1.89 11.44
N GLY A 59 -14.69 2.15 10.58
CA GLY A 59 -14.66 3.28 9.66
C GLY A 59 -15.54 3.14 8.41
N GLY A 60 -16.21 1.99 8.21
CA GLY A 60 -17.07 1.71 7.06
C GLY A 60 -16.36 1.16 5.83
N PHE A 61 -15.09 0.74 5.96
CA PHE A 61 -14.25 0.25 4.85
C PHE A 61 -14.30 -1.27 4.64
N GLY A 62 -14.84 -2.01 5.62
CA GLY A 62 -14.84 -3.47 5.64
C GLY A 62 -13.50 -4.06 6.10
N ARG A 63 -13.30 -5.37 5.85
CA ARG A 63 -12.17 -6.16 6.35
C ARG A 63 -11.36 -6.87 5.26
N ALA A 64 -11.33 -6.32 4.04
CA ALA A 64 -10.63 -6.97 2.94
C ALA A 64 -9.11 -7.04 3.17
N ILE A 65 -8.53 -8.20 2.91
CA ILE A 65 -7.12 -8.48 3.16
C ILE A 65 -6.53 -9.36 2.06
N PHE A 66 -5.30 -9.03 1.64
CA PHE A 66 -4.41 -9.91 0.88
C PHE A 66 -3.19 -10.19 1.76
N ALA A 67 -3.02 -11.46 2.14
CA ALA A 67 -2.04 -11.90 3.13
C ALA A 67 -0.88 -12.71 2.54
N ASP A 68 -0.78 -12.80 1.20
CA ASP A 68 0.14 -13.69 0.50
C ASP A 68 1.46 -13.01 0.11
N VAL A 69 1.97 -12.12 0.97
CA VAL A 69 3.27 -11.46 0.80
C VAL A 69 4.39 -12.38 1.32
N ASP A 70 5.36 -12.67 0.46
CA ASP A 70 6.60 -13.36 0.84
C ASP A 70 7.64 -12.39 1.47
N PRO A 71 8.60 -12.87 2.29
CA PRO A 71 9.64 -12.01 2.86
C PRO A 71 10.46 -11.23 1.82
N ASN A 72 10.66 -11.81 0.64
CA ASN A 72 11.20 -11.15 -0.55
C ASN A 72 10.15 -11.29 -1.65
N PRO A 73 9.17 -10.38 -1.72
CA PRO A 73 8.08 -10.51 -2.66
C PRO A 73 8.60 -10.44 -4.10
N ASN A 74 7.95 -11.20 -4.98
CA ASN A 74 8.28 -11.31 -6.39
C ASN A 74 7.08 -10.95 -7.27
N GLU A 75 7.27 -11.03 -8.59
CA GLU A 75 6.25 -10.70 -9.58
C GLU A 75 4.96 -11.52 -9.42
N ARG A 76 5.04 -12.78 -8.98
CA ARG A 76 3.85 -13.58 -8.71
C ARG A 76 3.07 -13.04 -7.52
N ASN A 77 3.73 -12.65 -6.42
CA ASN A 77 3.04 -12.02 -5.30
C ASN A 77 2.34 -10.73 -5.75
N LEU A 78 2.99 -9.96 -6.64
CA LEU A 78 2.42 -8.73 -7.18
C LEU A 78 1.21 -8.99 -8.06
N ASP A 79 1.29 -9.94 -9.00
CA ASP A 79 0.19 -10.32 -9.87
C ASP A 79 -1.02 -10.81 -9.07
N ASP A 80 -0.78 -11.66 -8.06
CA ASP A 80 -1.83 -12.17 -7.18
C ASP A 80 -2.45 -11.04 -6.33
N GLY A 81 -1.64 -10.10 -5.85
CA GLY A 81 -2.10 -8.91 -5.12
C GLY A 81 -2.93 -7.96 -5.99
N VAL A 82 -2.49 -7.65 -7.21
CA VAL A 82 -3.23 -6.81 -8.17
C VAL A 82 -4.52 -7.50 -8.61
N ARG A 83 -4.52 -8.83 -8.77
CA ARG A 83 -5.73 -9.60 -9.06
C ARG A 83 -6.73 -9.52 -7.91
N ALA A 84 -6.28 -9.68 -6.67
CA ALA A 84 -7.12 -9.51 -5.49
C ALA A 84 -7.70 -8.08 -5.41
N PHE A 85 -6.86 -7.06 -5.63
CA PHE A 85 -7.26 -5.65 -5.67
C PHE A 85 -8.39 -5.41 -6.68
N LYS A 86 -8.20 -5.86 -7.93
CA LYS A 86 -9.19 -5.68 -9.01
C LYS A 86 -10.46 -6.48 -8.79
N ALA A 87 -10.34 -7.75 -8.39
CA ALA A 87 -11.49 -8.63 -8.18
C ALA A 87 -12.40 -8.16 -7.03
N GLY A 88 -11.83 -7.58 -5.97
CA GLY A 88 -12.59 -7.01 -4.86
C GLY A 88 -13.19 -5.62 -5.15
N GLY A 89 -12.85 -5.02 -6.30
CA GLY A 89 -13.23 -3.65 -6.64
C GLY A 89 -12.64 -2.63 -5.67
N HIS A 90 -11.39 -2.86 -5.24
CA HIS A 90 -10.70 -2.00 -4.29
C HIS A 90 -10.27 -0.69 -4.95
N ASP A 91 -10.19 0.38 -4.15
CA ASP A 91 -9.87 1.73 -4.60
C ASP A 91 -8.70 2.38 -3.83
N GLY A 92 -8.02 1.60 -2.99
CA GLY A 92 -6.87 2.04 -2.22
C GLY A 92 -6.18 0.87 -1.54
N VAL A 93 -4.94 1.08 -1.10
CA VAL A 93 -4.16 0.07 -0.39
C VAL A 93 -3.84 0.55 1.03
N VAL A 94 -3.94 -0.35 2.00
CA VAL A 94 -3.32 -0.18 3.32
C VAL A 94 -2.14 -1.15 3.38
N ALA A 95 -0.92 -0.64 3.27
CA ALA A 95 0.28 -1.47 3.29
C ALA A 95 0.71 -1.71 4.73
N PHE A 96 0.68 -2.97 5.18
CA PHE A 96 0.77 -3.30 6.58
C PHE A 96 1.85 -4.34 6.86
N GLY A 97 2.84 -3.96 7.69
CA GLY A 97 3.89 -4.87 8.14
C GLY A 97 5.28 -4.28 8.04
N GLY A 98 6.28 -5.15 7.80
CA GLY A 98 7.66 -4.76 7.55
C GLY A 98 7.91 -4.31 6.10
N GLY A 99 9.19 -4.24 5.71
CA GLY A 99 9.61 -3.78 4.37
C GLY A 99 8.92 -4.54 3.22
N SER A 100 8.80 -5.86 3.31
CA SER A 100 8.14 -6.67 2.28
C SER A 100 6.66 -6.33 2.06
N GLY A 101 5.90 -6.18 3.14
CA GLY A 101 4.49 -5.78 3.10
C GLY A 101 4.31 -4.37 2.54
N LEU A 102 5.21 -3.46 2.93
CA LEU A 102 5.22 -2.08 2.43
C LEU A 102 5.56 -2.01 0.94
N ASP A 103 6.57 -2.74 0.49
CA ASP A 103 7.01 -2.73 -0.91
C ASP A 103 5.96 -3.36 -1.81
N LEU A 104 5.43 -4.54 -1.46
CA LEU A 104 4.37 -5.15 -2.26
C LEU A 104 3.10 -4.30 -2.26
N GLY A 105 2.71 -3.73 -1.11
CA GLY A 105 1.55 -2.83 -1.03
C GLY A 105 1.67 -1.63 -1.96
N LYS A 106 2.86 -0.98 -2.00
CA LYS A 106 3.14 0.11 -2.96
C LYS A 106 3.07 -0.37 -4.40
N CYS A 107 3.67 -1.51 -4.71
CA CYS A 107 3.62 -2.06 -6.07
C CYS A 107 2.18 -2.40 -6.49
N VAL A 108 1.34 -2.96 -5.61
CA VAL A 108 -0.08 -3.20 -5.90
C VAL A 108 -0.82 -1.89 -6.17
N ALA A 109 -0.64 -0.88 -5.32
CA ALA A 109 -1.26 0.43 -5.50
C ALA A 109 -0.83 1.10 -6.82
N PHE A 110 0.47 1.03 -7.13
CA PHE A 110 1.04 1.57 -8.35
C PHE A 110 0.54 0.83 -9.60
N MET A 111 0.60 -0.50 -9.60
CA MET A 111 0.27 -1.36 -10.75
C MET A 111 -1.22 -1.57 -10.99
N ALA A 112 -2.08 -1.16 -10.06
CA ALA A 112 -3.54 -1.31 -10.18
C ALA A 112 -4.09 -0.74 -11.50
N GLY A 113 -3.62 0.45 -11.93
CA GLY A 113 -4.02 1.10 -13.17
C GLY A 113 -3.01 1.06 -14.31
N GLN A 114 -1.85 0.41 -14.14
CA GLN A 114 -0.84 0.36 -15.20
C GLN A 114 -1.19 -0.68 -16.27
N THR A 115 -0.73 -0.41 -17.50
CA THR A 115 -0.93 -1.29 -18.67
C THR A 115 0.36 -1.96 -19.14
N ARG A 116 1.50 -1.61 -18.53
CA ARG A 116 2.82 -2.17 -18.81
C ARG A 116 3.25 -3.13 -17.69
N PRO A 117 4.22 -4.02 -17.92
CA PRO A 117 4.83 -4.83 -16.87
C PRO A 117 5.48 -3.96 -15.79
N VAL A 118 5.61 -4.45 -14.56
CA VAL A 118 6.26 -3.70 -13.47
C VAL A 118 7.69 -3.30 -13.81
N TRP A 119 8.38 -4.17 -14.55
CA TRP A 119 9.78 -3.99 -14.96
C TRP A 119 9.96 -2.82 -15.95
N ASP A 120 8.90 -2.37 -16.64
CA ASP A 120 8.95 -1.18 -17.51
C ASP A 120 9.09 0.13 -16.72
N PHE A 121 9.06 0.08 -15.38
CA PHE A 121 9.12 1.21 -14.46
C PHE A 121 10.31 1.15 -13.49
N GLU A 122 11.29 0.29 -13.75
CA GLU A 122 12.54 0.30 -12.99
C GLU A 122 13.28 1.63 -13.10
N ASP A 123 14.23 1.85 -12.20
CA ASP A 123 15.09 3.04 -12.16
C ASP A 123 16.12 3.01 -13.30
N VAL A 124 15.62 3.23 -14.52
CA VAL A 124 16.38 3.32 -15.77
C VAL A 124 15.96 4.62 -16.46
N ASP A 125 16.91 5.53 -16.66
CA ASP A 125 16.70 6.82 -17.34
C ASP A 125 15.42 7.56 -16.87
N ASP A 126 14.43 7.67 -17.77
CA ASP A 126 13.14 8.34 -17.55
C ASP A 126 11.96 7.36 -17.54
N TRP A 127 12.19 6.06 -17.28
CA TRP A 127 11.15 5.03 -17.34
C TRP A 127 9.98 5.29 -16.40
N TRP A 128 10.21 6.03 -15.30
CA TRP A 128 9.17 6.53 -14.41
C TRP A 128 8.09 7.37 -15.13
N THR A 129 8.41 8.03 -16.24
CA THR A 129 7.46 8.82 -17.05
C THR A 129 6.44 7.97 -17.81
N ARG A 130 6.66 6.65 -17.90
CA ARG A 130 5.77 5.71 -18.58
C ARG A 130 4.53 5.40 -17.76
N ALA A 131 4.52 5.74 -16.46
CA ALA A 131 3.44 5.45 -15.55
C ALA A 131 2.22 6.33 -15.84
N SER A 132 1.03 5.73 -15.85
CA SER A 132 -0.21 6.50 -15.76
C SER A 132 -0.40 6.93 -14.31
N ILE A 133 -0.28 8.23 -14.07
CA ILE A 133 -0.40 8.83 -12.73
C ILE A 133 -1.83 8.68 -12.22
N GLU A 134 -2.82 8.80 -13.11
CA GLU A 134 -4.25 8.68 -12.78
C GLU A 134 -4.63 7.25 -12.37
N GLY A 135 -3.82 6.26 -12.77
CA GLY A 135 -4.01 4.85 -12.44
C GLY A 135 -3.40 4.42 -11.10
N ILE A 136 -2.65 5.29 -10.42
CA ILE A 136 -2.03 4.97 -9.13
C ILE A 136 -3.09 5.10 -8.04
N ALA A 137 -3.40 3.99 -7.36
CA ALA A 137 -4.33 4.01 -6.25
C ALA A 137 -3.74 4.74 -5.04
N PRO A 138 -4.56 5.45 -4.23
CA PRO A 138 -4.11 5.99 -2.95
C PRO A 138 -3.59 4.85 -2.04
N ILE A 139 -2.63 5.20 -1.18
CA ILE A 139 -2.00 4.25 -0.26
C ILE A 139 -1.80 4.88 1.12
N VAL A 140 -2.07 4.09 2.16
CA VAL A 140 -1.71 4.35 3.56
C VAL A 140 -0.63 3.38 4.00
#